data_AF-A0A8X6JTE1-F1
#
_entry.id   AF-A0A8X6JTE1-F1
#
_cell.length_a   1.000
_cell.length_b   1.000
_cell.length_c   1.000
_cell.angle_alpha   90.00
_cell.angle_beta   90.00
_cell.angle_gamma   90.00
#
_symmetry.space_group_name_H-M   'P 1'
#
loop_
_entity.id
_entity.type
_entity.pdbx_description
1 polymer ?
#
loop_
_entity_poly.entity_id
_entity_poly.type
_entity_poly.pdbx_seq_one_letter_code
_entity_poly.pdbx_strand_id
1 'polypeptide(L)'
;MSLMEAKTLKNQLSGILEKGGMQFHRTIGSGSRKGKDLHVESLESSNRLINQLLTERAKEWHWFLEDFNSVSSICIGRCIVHPQATRLEPHGFADASKKCYGAVIYCHSQSTNGATKVKLVTSKSRVAHVKSVTTLWLELCVLLAKLMKRVETALQMKHPVPVE
;
A
#
# COMPACT_ATOMS: atom_id res chain seq x y z
N MET A 1 -27.63 10.85 2.79
CA MET A 1 -26.51 11.43 3.55
C MET A 1 -26.50 12.94 3.32
N SER A 2 -26.65 13.75 4.36
CA SER A 2 -26.62 15.21 4.23
C SER A 2 -25.19 15.70 3.93
N LEU A 3 -25.05 16.87 3.31
CA LEU A 3 -23.74 17.50 3.07
C LEU A 3 -22.94 17.68 4.38
N MET A 4 -23.62 17.76 5.53
CA MET A 4 -22.97 17.81 6.84
C MET A 4 -22.29 16.49 7.20
N GLU A 5 -22.94 15.35 6.99
CA GLU A 5 -22.40 14.03 7.34
C GLU A 5 -21.12 13.71 6.56
N ALA A 6 -21.10 14.02 5.25
CA ALA A 6 -19.90 13.85 4.43
C ALA A 6 -18.73 14.76 4.87
N LYS A 7 -19.04 15.98 5.33
CA LYS A 7 -18.03 16.90 5.91
C LYS A 7 -17.52 16.37 7.26
N THR A 8 -18.40 15.84 8.10
CA THR A 8 -18.03 15.25 9.39
C THR A 8 -17.11 14.05 9.20
N LEU A 9 -17.43 13.13 8.29
CA LEU A 9 -16.60 11.97 7.98
C LEU A 9 -15.23 12.38 7.42
N LYS A 10 -15.19 13.39 6.55
CA LYS A 10 -13.92 13.96 6.05
C LYS A 10 -13.06 14.51 7.19
N ASN A 11 -13.66 15.25 8.12
CA ASN A 11 -12.93 15.84 9.24
C ASN A 11 -12.41 14.77 10.22
N GLN A 12 -13.22 13.73 10.49
CA GLN A 12 -12.80 12.58 11.31
C GLN A 12 -11.60 11.86 10.68
N LEU A 13 -11.64 11.62 9.37
CA LEU A 13 -10.54 10.99 8.65
C LEU A 13 -9.26 11.83 8.66
N SER A 14 -9.38 13.14 8.43
CA SER A 14 -8.22 14.06 8.49
C SER A 14 -7.56 13.98 9.86
N GLY A 15 -8.35 14.04 10.94
CA GLY A 15 -7.84 13.97 12.30
C GLY A 15 -7.16 12.63 12.63
N ILE A 16 -7.67 11.50 12.11
CA ILE A 16 -7.04 10.19 12.28
C ILE A 16 -5.71 10.11 11.53
N LEU A 17 -5.67 10.58 10.29
CA LEU A 17 -4.46 10.52 9.46
C LEU A 17 -3.37 11.49 9.94
N GLU A 18 -3.75 12.66 10.42
CA GLU A 18 -2.84 13.63 11.05
C GLU A 18 -2.19 13.05 12.30
N LYS A 19 -2.95 12.33 13.14
CA LYS A 19 -2.40 11.58 14.28
C LYS A 19 -1.41 10.50 13.86
N GLY A 20 -1.59 9.93 12.66
CA GLY A 20 -0.67 8.99 12.02
C GLY A 20 0.48 9.64 11.22
N GLY A 21 0.61 10.97 11.25
CA GLY A 21 1.65 11.71 10.52
C GLY A 21 1.43 11.85 9.01
N MET A 22 0.22 11.58 8.51
CA MET A 22 -0.13 11.68 7.08
C MET A 22 -0.97 12.94 6.81
N GLN A 23 -0.49 13.82 5.93
CA GLN A 23 -1.15 15.08 5.56
C GLN A 23 -1.87 14.97 4.21
N PHE A 24 -3.17 15.30 4.15
CA PHE A 24 -3.92 15.35 2.89
C PHE A 24 -3.53 16.57 2.05
N HIS A 25 -2.93 16.36 0.88
CA HIS A 25 -2.72 17.43 -0.10
C HIS A 25 -3.94 17.54 -1.04
N ARG A 26 -4.80 18.53 -0.76
CA ARG A 26 -5.86 19.13 -1.60
C ARG A 26 -6.86 18.16 -2.26
N THR A 27 -8.13 18.25 -1.84
CA THR A 27 -9.26 17.63 -2.57
C THR A 27 -9.59 18.44 -3.82
N ILE A 28 -9.65 17.82 -5.00
CA ILE A 28 -10.17 18.48 -6.22
C ILE A 28 -11.70 18.48 -6.15
N GLY A 29 -12.29 19.65 -5.90
CA GLY A 29 -13.74 19.85 -6.02
C GLY A 29 -14.11 20.06 -7.48
N SER A 30 -15.09 19.32 -8.00
CA SER A 30 -15.67 19.54 -9.32
C SER A 30 -16.42 20.88 -9.35
N GLY A 31 -16.08 21.72 -10.33
CA GLY A 31 -16.70 23.02 -10.55
C GLY A 31 -18.18 22.92 -10.91
N SER A 32 -18.96 23.85 -10.38
CA SER A 32 -20.39 24.01 -10.64
C SER A 32 -20.62 24.35 -12.12
N ARG A 33 -21.24 23.44 -12.89
CA ARG A 33 -21.86 23.76 -14.19
C ARG A 33 -23.36 23.89 -13.99
N LYS A 34 -23.89 25.09 -14.22
CA LYS A 34 -25.34 25.34 -14.35
C LYS A 34 -25.81 24.84 -15.71
N GLY A 35 -26.90 24.07 -15.76
CA GLY A 35 -27.50 23.59 -17.00
C GLY A 35 -28.87 22.92 -16.82
N LYS A 36 -29.91 23.75 -17.02
CA LYS A 36 -31.29 23.57 -17.52
C LYS A 36 -32.01 22.19 -17.48
N ASP A 37 -33.20 22.24 -16.88
CA ASP A 37 -34.47 21.53 -17.12
C ASP A 37 -34.42 20.15 -17.81
N LEU A 38 -34.51 19.10 -16.97
CA LEU A 38 -34.78 17.72 -17.36
C LEU A 38 -35.97 17.18 -16.53
N HIS A 39 -36.79 16.39 -17.22
CA HIS A 39 -38.08 15.80 -16.81
C HIS A 39 -38.09 15.21 -15.38
N VAL A 40 -39.11 15.55 -14.59
CA VAL A 40 -39.19 15.31 -13.12
C VAL A 40 -39.07 13.82 -12.74
N GLU A 41 -39.65 12.90 -13.51
CA GLU A 41 -39.57 11.44 -13.23
C GLU A 41 -38.17 10.84 -13.44
N SER A 42 -37.40 11.40 -14.38
CA SER A 42 -35.99 11.01 -14.60
C SER A 42 -35.09 11.47 -13.44
N LEU A 43 -35.45 12.60 -12.83
CA LEU A 43 -34.74 13.19 -11.70
C LEU A 43 -34.96 12.39 -10.41
N GLU A 44 -36.18 11.92 -10.15
CA GLU A 44 -36.50 11.09 -8.97
C GLU A 44 -35.83 9.72 -9.01
N SER A 45 -35.84 9.08 -10.19
CA SER A 45 -35.14 7.81 -10.42
C SER A 45 -33.63 7.96 -10.23
N SER A 46 -33.06 9.06 -10.74
CA SER A 46 -31.65 9.41 -10.56
C SER A 46 -31.33 9.69 -9.08
N ASN A 47 -32.20 10.41 -8.36
CA ASN A 47 -32.04 10.68 -6.94
C ASN A 47 -32.11 9.40 -6.09
N ARG A 48 -32.98 8.44 -6.44
CA ARG A 48 -33.05 7.14 -5.78
C ARG A 48 -31.76 6.34 -5.95
N LEU A 49 -31.22 6.29 -7.17
CA LEU A 49 -29.93 5.65 -7.45
C LEU A 49 -28.76 6.33 -6.74
N ILE A 50 -28.74 7.68 -6.71
CA ILE A 50 -27.73 8.45 -5.99
C ILE A 50 -27.81 8.15 -4.48
N ASN A 51 -29.01 8.14 -3.90
CA ASN A 51 -29.19 7.84 -2.48
C ASN A 51 -28.79 6.40 -2.14
N GLN A 52 -29.09 5.44 -3.01
CA GLN A 52 -28.67 4.05 -2.83
C GLN A 52 -27.14 3.93 -2.89
N LEU A 53 -26.48 4.52 -3.88
CA LEU A 53 -25.02 4.53 -4.00
C LEU A 53 -24.33 5.23 -2.83
N LEU A 54 -24.90 6.34 -2.34
CA LEU A 54 -24.38 7.03 -1.16
C LEU A 54 -24.52 6.20 0.12
N THR A 55 -25.59 5.41 0.23
CA THR A 55 -25.83 4.52 1.36
C THR A 55 -24.84 3.35 1.36
N GLU A 56 -24.61 2.73 0.20
CA GLU A 56 -23.63 1.64 0.07
C GLU A 56 -22.20 2.13 0.36
N ARG A 57 -21.80 3.28 -0.20
CA ARG A 57 -20.49 3.88 0.13
C ARG A 57 -20.35 4.28 1.59
N ALA A 58 -21.44 4.73 2.23
CA ALA A 58 -21.42 5.04 3.65
C ALA A 58 -21.23 3.78 4.51
N LYS A 59 -21.82 2.65 4.11
CA LYS A 59 -21.59 1.34 4.77
C LYS A 59 -20.14 0.88 4.58
N GLU A 60 -19.61 0.91 3.36
CA GLU A 60 -18.21 0.57 3.07
C GLU A 60 -17.26 1.45 3.90
N TRP A 61 -17.56 2.75 4.00
CA TRP A 61 -16.80 3.69 4.80
C TRP A 61 -16.86 3.39 6.30
N HIS A 62 -18.03 3.02 6.79
CA HIS A 62 -18.23 2.63 8.18
C HIS A 62 -17.43 1.37 8.53
N TRP A 63 -17.52 0.33 7.70
CA TRP A 63 -16.71 -0.89 7.87
C TRP A 63 -15.22 -0.60 7.81
N PHE A 64 -14.77 0.24 6.88
CA PHE A 64 -13.37 0.67 6.82
C PHE A 64 -12.92 1.33 8.12
N LEU A 65 -13.74 2.20 8.73
CA LEU A 65 -13.41 2.85 10.00
C LEU A 65 -13.42 1.88 11.19
N GLU A 66 -14.34 0.92 11.21
CA GLU A 66 -14.36 -0.15 12.21
C GLU A 66 -13.10 -1.02 12.11
N ASP A 67 -12.76 -1.47 10.90
CA ASP A 67 -11.53 -2.21 10.61
C ASP A 67 -10.29 -1.39 10.93
N PHE A 68 -10.32 -0.08 10.71
CA PHE A 68 -9.20 0.81 11.03
C PHE A 68 -8.86 0.78 12.53
N ASN A 69 -9.85 0.61 13.41
CA ASN A 69 -9.59 0.47 14.84
C ASN A 69 -8.78 -0.81 15.15
N SER A 70 -8.86 -1.84 14.31
CA SER A 70 -8.03 -3.04 14.48
C SER A 70 -6.53 -2.77 14.24
N VAL A 71 -6.18 -1.70 13.51
CA VAL A 71 -4.79 -1.34 13.18
C VAL A 71 -3.97 -1.07 14.45
N SER A 72 -4.58 -0.53 15.51
CA SER A 72 -3.88 -0.31 16.78
C SER A 72 -3.44 -1.61 17.46
N SER A 73 -4.05 -2.74 17.12
CA SER A 73 -3.66 -4.06 17.65
C SER A 73 -2.48 -4.70 16.91
N ILE A 74 -2.06 -4.12 15.77
CA ILE A 74 -1.00 -4.69 14.94
C ILE A 74 0.35 -4.52 15.62
N CYS A 75 0.91 -5.63 16.12
CA CYS A 75 2.27 -5.69 16.64
C CYS A 75 3.22 -6.29 15.59
N ILE A 76 4.17 -5.48 15.10
CA ILE A 76 5.19 -5.92 14.14
C ILE A 76 6.51 -6.10 14.89
N GLY A 77 6.91 -7.35 15.08
CA GLY A 77 8.23 -7.67 15.63
C GLY A 77 9.35 -7.14 14.72
N ARG A 78 10.10 -6.13 15.21
CA ARG A 78 11.15 -5.44 14.44
C ARG A 78 12.45 -6.24 14.28
N CYS A 79 12.59 -7.35 15.00
CA CYS A 79 13.78 -8.20 14.92
C CYS A 79 13.68 -9.09 13.67
N ILE A 80 14.45 -8.73 12.64
CA ILE A 80 14.46 -9.39 11.34
C ILE A 80 15.34 -10.65 11.38
N VAL A 81 16.46 -10.59 12.08
CA VAL A 81 17.48 -11.64 12.18
C VAL A 81 17.33 -12.38 13.51
N HIS A 82 17.36 -13.71 13.48
CA HIS A 82 17.43 -14.50 14.71
C HIS A 82 18.70 -14.13 15.52
N PRO A 83 18.63 -13.86 16.84
CA PRO A 83 19.80 -13.46 17.63
C PRO A 83 20.95 -14.48 17.62
N GLN A 84 20.62 -15.76 17.43
CA GLN A 84 21.58 -16.87 17.33
C GLN A 84 21.74 -17.36 15.88
N ALA A 85 21.44 -16.52 14.88
CA ALA A 85 21.60 -16.89 13.48
C ALA A 85 23.07 -17.16 13.16
N THR A 86 23.36 -18.36 12.67
CA THR A 86 24.66 -18.73 12.12
C THR A 86 24.72 -18.53 10.61
N ARG A 87 23.56 -18.60 9.94
CA ARG A 87 23.43 -18.40 8.51
C ARG A 87 22.33 -17.39 8.21
N LEU A 88 22.65 -16.46 7.31
CA LEU A 88 21.74 -15.42 6.83
C LEU A 88 21.73 -15.42 5.31
N GLU A 89 20.52 -15.51 4.75
CA GLU A 89 20.33 -15.61 3.32
C GLU A 89 19.20 -14.65 2.89
N PRO A 90 19.55 -13.52 2.24
CA PRO A 90 18.55 -12.65 1.67
C PRO A 90 18.03 -13.23 0.35
N HIS A 91 16.73 -13.39 0.25
CA HIS A 91 16.02 -13.85 -0.95
C HIS A 91 15.21 -12.71 -1.53
N GLY A 92 15.50 -12.39 -2.79
CA GLY A 92 14.88 -11.31 -3.51
C GLY A 92 13.84 -11.82 -4.50
N PHE A 93 12.64 -11.25 -4.44
CA PHE A 93 11.56 -11.52 -5.40
C PHE A 93 11.14 -10.21 -6.05
N ALA A 94 10.75 -10.27 -7.32
CA ALA A 94 10.36 -9.11 -8.07
C ALA A 94 9.25 -9.47 -9.05
N ASP A 95 8.26 -8.59 -9.17
CA ASP A 95 7.12 -8.77 -10.07
C ASP A 95 6.80 -7.45 -10.80
N ALA A 96 6.30 -7.56 -12.02
CA ALA A 96 5.93 -6.43 -12.85
C ALA A 96 4.64 -6.71 -13.63
N SER A 97 3.77 -5.70 -13.63
CA SER A 97 2.57 -5.62 -14.45
C SER A 97 2.63 -4.38 -15.35
N LYS A 98 1.68 -4.25 -16.27
CA LYS A 98 1.55 -3.05 -17.13
C LYS A 98 1.33 -1.75 -16.35
N LYS A 99 0.90 -1.82 -15.07
CA LYS A 99 0.53 -0.65 -14.25
C LYS A 99 1.54 -0.34 -13.15
N CYS A 100 2.29 -1.34 -12.68
CA CYS A 100 3.26 -1.18 -11.60
C CYS A 100 4.30 -2.28 -11.64
N TYR A 101 5.42 -2.03 -10.97
CA TYR A 101 6.46 -3.02 -10.74
C TYR A 101 7.02 -2.86 -9.34
N GLY A 102 7.53 -3.95 -8.76
CA GLY A 102 8.02 -3.92 -7.39
C GLY A 102 8.91 -5.11 -7.05
N ALA A 103 9.70 -4.93 -6.00
CA ALA A 103 10.60 -5.95 -5.50
C ALA A 103 10.54 -6.02 -3.97
N VAL A 104 10.81 -7.19 -3.43
CA VAL A 104 10.74 -7.53 -2.02
C VAL A 104 11.92 -8.40 -1.63
N ILE A 105 12.52 -8.14 -0.46
CA ILE A 105 13.60 -8.94 0.10
C ILE A 105 13.13 -9.58 1.39
N TYR A 106 13.21 -10.91 1.46
CA TYR A 106 13.06 -11.69 2.68
C TYR A 106 14.44 -12.10 3.20
N CYS A 107 14.60 -12.21 4.51
CA CYS A 107 15.79 -12.79 5.11
C CYS A 107 15.41 -14.15 5.70
N HIS A 108 16.05 -15.20 5.21
CA HIS A 108 16.09 -16.50 5.85
C HIS A 108 17.23 -16.49 6.87
N SER A 109 16.92 -16.84 8.11
CA SER A 109 17.88 -16.95 9.21
C SER A 109 17.79 -18.34 9.82
N GLN A 110 18.93 -19.01 9.90
CA GLN A 110 19.06 -20.34 10.49
C GLN A 110 19.92 -20.27 11.75
N SER A 111 19.42 -20.84 12.84
CA SER A 111 20.09 -20.93 14.13
C SER A 111 20.91 -22.21 14.26
N THR A 112 21.85 -22.25 15.21
CA THR A 112 22.69 -23.42 15.52
C THR A 112 21.89 -24.70 15.79
N ASN A 113 20.70 -24.57 16.37
CA ASN A 113 19.77 -25.66 16.66
C ASN A 113 18.88 -26.06 15.48
N GLY A 114 19.14 -25.52 14.28
CA GLY A 114 18.34 -25.76 13.07
C GLY A 114 17.04 -24.94 13.01
N ALA A 115 16.72 -24.14 14.03
CA ALA A 115 15.53 -23.29 14.01
C ALA A 115 15.64 -22.25 12.90
N THR A 116 14.60 -22.16 12.09
CA THR A 116 14.56 -21.31 10.90
C THR A 116 13.51 -20.23 11.05
N LYS A 117 13.85 -18.98 10.67
CA LYS A 117 12.89 -17.88 10.55
C LYS A 117 13.09 -17.16 9.23
N VAL A 118 11.98 -16.93 8.53
CA VAL A 118 11.92 -16.08 7.33
C VAL A 118 11.15 -14.81 7.69
N LYS A 119 11.75 -13.64 7.44
CA LYS A 119 11.13 -12.34 7.72
C LYS A 119 11.29 -11.40 6.54
N LEU A 120 10.25 -10.62 6.28
CA LEU A 120 10.30 -9.51 5.33
C LEU A 120 11.28 -8.45 5.85
N VAL A 121 12.28 -8.09 5.05
CA VAL A 121 13.26 -7.05 5.39
C VAL A 121 12.81 -5.70 4.84
N THR A 122 12.52 -5.67 3.54
CA THR A 122 12.17 -4.44 2.83
C THR A 122 11.43 -4.77 1.53
N SER A 123 10.64 -3.81 1.07
CA SER A 123 10.00 -3.85 -0.23
C SER A 123 9.99 -2.46 -0.87
N LYS A 124 9.88 -2.42 -2.19
CA LYS A 124 9.73 -1.17 -2.94
C LYS A 124 8.89 -1.41 -4.18
N SER A 125 7.93 -0.53 -4.41
CA SER A 125 7.07 -0.53 -5.60
C SER A 125 7.16 0.81 -6.34
N ARG A 126 6.82 0.78 -7.64
CA ARG A 126 6.78 1.92 -8.56
C ARG A 126 5.62 1.78 -9.54
N VAL A 127 5.06 2.90 -9.97
CA VAL A 127 4.06 2.94 -11.04
C VAL A 127 4.76 2.76 -12.38
N ALA A 128 4.20 1.91 -13.24
CA ALA A 128 4.73 1.66 -14.57
C ALA A 128 4.47 2.87 -15.47
N HIS A 129 5.43 3.20 -16.34
CA HIS A 129 5.22 4.21 -17.36
C HIS A 129 4.25 3.68 -18.43
N VAL A 130 3.38 4.56 -18.93
CA VAL A 130 2.25 4.21 -19.83
C VAL A 130 2.68 3.53 -21.14
N LYS A 131 3.95 3.67 -21.57
CA LYS A 131 4.40 3.29 -22.92
C LYS A 131 5.39 2.11 -22.99
N SER A 132 5.78 1.47 -21.89
CA SER A 132 7.12 0.83 -21.86
C SER A 132 7.16 -0.57 -21.24
N VAL A 133 6.49 -1.56 -21.84
CA VAL A 133 6.48 -2.94 -21.32
C VAL A 133 7.89 -3.56 -21.25
N THR A 134 8.73 -3.35 -22.26
CA THR A 134 10.13 -3.84 -22.28
C THR A 134 11.04 -3.12 -21.29
N THR A 135 10.80 -1.83 -21.01
CA THR A 135 11.54 -1.07 -19.99
C THR A 135 11.27 -1.56 -18.58
N LEU A 136 10.08 -2.14 -18.31
CA LEU A 136 9.70 -2.57 -16.96
C LEU A 136 10.56 -3.73 -16.44
N TRP A 137 11.07 -4.60 -17.31
CA TRP A 137 11.89 -5.74 -16.88
C TRP A 137 13.28 -5.30 -16.41
N LEU A 138 13.93 -4.42 -17.17
CA LEU A 138 15.22 -3.82 -16.78
C LEU A 138 15.07 -2.99 -15.50
N GLU A 139 14.03 -2.16 -15.43
CA GLU A 139 13.74 -1.37 -14.24
C GLU A 139 13.45 -2.24 -13.01
N LEU A 140 12.78 -3.39 -13.20
CA LEU A 140 12.53 -4.37 -12.14
C LEU A 140 13.83 -5.01 -11.65
N CYS A 141 14.69 -5.48 -12.56
CA CYS A 141 15.99 -6.06 -12.20
C CYS A 141 16.87 -5.04 -11.46
N VAL A 142 16.93 -3.81 -11.96
CA VAL A 142 17.67 -2.71 -11.32
C VAL A 142 17.10 -2.39 -9.94
N LEU A 143 15.77 -2.40 -9.79
CA LEU A 143 15.11 -2.18 -8.51
C LEU A 143 15.47 -3.28 -7.50
N LEU A 144 15.41 -4.55 -7.92
CA LEU A 144 15.75 -5.69 -7.07
C LEU A 144 17.23 -5.65 -6.66
N ALA A 145 18.15 -5.45 -7.61
CA ALA A 145 19.58 -5.39 -7.34
C ALA A 145 19.93 -4.25 -6.36
N LYS A 146 19.31 -3.07 -6.54
CA LYS A 146 19.49 -1.93 -5.62
C LYS A 146 18.96 -2.23 -4.21
N LEU A 147 17.83 -2.93 -4.10
CA LEU A 147 17.30 -3.33 -2.81
C LEU A 147 18.19 -4.38 -2.13
N MET A 148 18.59 -5.41 -2.87
CA MET A 148 19.49 -6.45 -2.35
C MET A 148 20.78 -5.83 -1.82
N LYS A 149 21.40 -4.93 -2.59
CA LYS A 149 22.65 -4.27 -2.17
C LYS A 149 22.50 -3.46 -0.89
N ARG A 150 21.35 -2.77 -0.72
CA ARG A 150 21.05 -2.03 0.51
C ARG A 150 20.89 -2.96 1.70
N VAL A 151 20.23 -4.11 1.53
CA VAL A 151 20.05 -5.11 2.59
C VAL A 151 21.38 -5.73 2.98
N GLU A 152 22.18 -6.18 2.02
CA GLU A 152 23.53 -6.73 2.28
C GLU A 152 24.40 -5.75 3.07
N THR A 153 24.37 -4.47 2.69
CA THR A 153 25.13 -3.41 3.37
C THR A 153 24.61 -3.19 4.80
N ALA A 154 23.29 -3.11 4.98
CA ALA A 154 22.67 -2.91 6.29
C ALA A 154 22.91 -4.10 7.25
N LEU A 155 22.97 -5.31 6.71
CA LEU A 155 23.26 -6.53 7.45
C LEU A 155 24.76 -6.84 7.58
N GLN A 156 25.63 -5.97 7.05
CA GLN A 156 27.10 -6.13 7.07
C GLN A 156 27.57 -7.49 6.52
N MET A 157 26.87 -8.01 5.51
CA MET A 157 27.21 -9.28 4.90
C MET A 157 28.50 -9.15 4.09
N LYS A 158 29.50 -9.99 4.37
CA LYS A 158 30.68 -10.14 3.51
C LYS A 158 30.22 -10.89 2.25
N HIS A 159 30.32 -10.29 1.06
CA HIS A 159 30.09 -11.02 -0.19
C HIS A 159 30.97 -12.28 -0.19
N PRO A 160 30.39 -13.46 -0.46
CA PRO A 160 30.06 -13.83 -1.83
C PRO A 160 28.72 -14.59 -1.96
N VAL A 161 27.96 -14.35 -3.02
CA VAL A 161 26.95 -15.34 -3.43
C VAL A 161 27.15 -15.58 -4.94
N PRO A 162 27.60 -16.79 -5.34
CA PRO A 162 27.53 -17.23 -6.72
C PRO A 162 26.07 -17.29 -7.12
N VAL A 163 25.74 -16.68 -8.24
CA VAL A 163 24.47 -16.89 -8.92
C VAL A 163 24.54 -18.31 -9.48
N GLU A 164 23.75 -19.24 -8.92
CA GLU A 164 23.45 -20.51 -9.60
C GLU A 164 22.61 -20.27 -10.86
#